data_AF-A0A6B9FGQ7-F1
#
_entry.id   AF-A0A6B9FGQ7-F1
#
_cell.length_a   1.000
_cell.length_b   1.000
_cell.length_c   1.000
_cell.angle_alpha   90.00
_cell.angle_beta   90.00
_cell.angle_gamma   90.00
#
_symmetry.space_group_name_H-M   'P 1'
#
loop_
_entity.id
_entity.type
_entity.pdbx_description
1 polymer ?
#
loop_
_entity_poly.entity_id
_entity_poly.type
_entity_poly.pdbx_seq_one_letter_code
_entity_poly.pdbx_strand_id
1 'polypeptide(L)'
;MHRTELIHTHIGEIPERITCVVLAGPPGSGKSTRLTGEAIHIPGVVVIAAPRIDLVEEHAARLRALIDELDPSSRPTIQVIHSEQSAGGSVDRRLRAALRNPVNPQLIIVTTHAALMGLGEEDVDGCHVGIDEIPETAIVADEIGLGASWPMMAARYDLTPSREPGWFRLSLRPDAKAIGLPQLLDDVGCSLTALHRLATSRARIVEVDVASWDDAGVIGRRVRWRSIWTLGALRRCASLTLAAAGYLSSLVDHATRRAGGVRIEMVQVGPPRTGQPQIRIHYYARHAGSTAWWAGDGCACVVAIAKHLEATQFKGYWSSNSSIRPYFAGRLEGPECSPRLSGTNALRDHESCAFIYSAKATRADAAIIDALQLDPDDIRAAREDEDILQFVTRGAIRHPAYAGGYDIHVYDDGQAKRLRDRLTAAGYDDVTVAPIVEAGIADVVRPRSGKSANADGTDPATAAERAQRKKKREAERGRRRRTAARDAQIAAGTYRPPGRPRGQLTI
;
A
#
# COMPACT_ATOMS: atom_id res chain seq x y z
N MET A 1 -16.85 -36.57 -7.25
CA MET A 1 -16.07 -35.33 -7.40
C MET A 1 -16.94 -34.32 -8.11
N HIS A 2 -17.78 -33.61 -7.36
CA HIS A 2 -18.60 -32.53 -7.92
C HIS A 2 -17.76 -31.26 -7.98
N ARG A 3 -17.58 -30.75 -9.21
CA ARG A 3 -17.06 -29.41 -9.48
C ARG A 3 -18.02 -28.43 -8.81
N THR A 4 -17.59 -27.81 -7.72
CA THR A 4 -18.27 -26.66 -7.14
C THR A 4 -18.18 -25.53 -8.16
N GLU A 5 -19.28 -25.28 -8.86
CA GLU A 5 -19.45 -24.06 -9.64
C GLU A 5 -19.30 -22.89 -8.68
N LEU A 6 -18.21 -22.13 -8.84
CA LEU A 6 -18.03 -20.84 -8.21
C LEU A 6 -19.13 -19.93 -8.77
N ILE A 7 -20.20 -19.79 -7.98
CA ILE A 7 -21.19 -18.74 -8.18
C ILE A 7 -20.41 -17.43 -8.12
N HIS A 8 -20.17 -16.83 -9.28
CA HIS A 8 -19.81 -15.43 -9.41
C HIS A 8 -21.03 -14.63 -8.96
N THR A 9 -21.20 -14.48 -7.65
CA THR A 9 -22.22 -13.61 -7.09
C THR A 9 -21.75 -12.18 -7.39
N HIS A 10 -22.34 -11.61 -8.45
CA HIS A 10 -22.32 -10.20 -8.73
C HIS A 10 -22.52 -9.44 -7.41
N ILE A 11 -21.69 -8.42 -7.18
CA ILE A 11 -22.03 -7.37 -6.22
C ILE A 11 -23.41 -6.90 -6.64
N GLY A 12 -24.42 -7.17 -5.79
CA GLY A 12 -25.80 -6.78 -6.07
C GLY A 12 -25.79 -5.34 -6.58
N GLU A 13 -26.49 -5.11 -7.69
CA GLU A 13 -26.51 -3.82 -8.38
C GLU A 13 -26.71 -2.71 -7.36
N ILE A 14 -25.63 -1.98 -7.05
CA ILE A 14 -25.69 -0.79 -6.21
C ILE A 14 -26.38 0.26 -7.10
N PRO A 15 -27.65 0.63 -6.84
CA PRO A 15 -28.46 1.39 -7.79
C PRO A 15 -27.97 2.84 -7.95
N GLU A 16 -27.28 3.35 -6.92
CA GLU A 16 -26.72 4.69 -6.92
C GLU A 16 -25.24 4.62 -7.33
N ARG A 17 -24.98 5.04 -8.58
CA ARG A 17 -23.61 5.21 -9.09
C ARG A 17 -23.27 6.69 -9.04
N ILE A 18 -22.27 7.04 -8.24
CA ILE A 18 -21.62 8.35 -8.37
C ILE A 18 -20.69 8.33 -9.59
N THR A 19 -20.56 9.47 -10.28
CA THR A 19 -19.49 9.66 -11.27
C THR A 19 -18.29 10.30 -10.61
N CYS A 20 -17.12 9.66 -10.73
CA CYS A 20 -15.83 10.22 -10.39
C CYS A 20 -15.20 10.80 -11.66
N VAL A 21 -14.95 12.12 -11.66
CA VAL A 21 -14.18 12.80 -12.70
C VAL A 21 -12.70 12.69 -12.37
N VAL A 22 -11.95 11.96 -13.18
CA VAL A 22 -10.52 11.81 -13.05
C VAL A 22 -9.82 12.82 -13.95
N LEU A 23 -9.23 13.84 -13.34
CA LEU A 23 -8.34 14.77 -14.01
C LEU A 23 -7.02 14.05 -14.29
N ALA A 24 -6.80 13.69 -15.56
CA ALA A 24 -5.66 12.94 -16.04
C ALA A 24 -4.70 13.82 -16.83
N GLY A 25 -3.43 13.45 -16.85
CA GLY A 25 -2.41 14.17 -17.60
C GLY A 25 -1.03 13.98 -16.97
N PRO A 26 0.05 14.33 -17.67
CA PRO A 26 1.39 14.12 -17.17
C PRO A 26 1.65 14.90 -15.86
N PRO A 27 2.62 14.49 -15.02
CA PRO A 27 3.05 15.28 -13.87
C PRO A 27 3.37 16.72 -14.29
N GLY A 28 2.85 17.71 -13.56
CA GLY A 28 3.01 19.13 -13.88
C GLY A 28 1.93 19.74 -14.79
N SER A 29 0.97 18.95 -15.28
CA SER A 29 -0.07 19.41 -16.22
C SER A 29 -1.15 20.34 -15.64
N GLY A 30 -1.03 20.78 -14.38
CA GLY A 30 -1.98 21.70 -13.75
C GLY A 30 -3.24 21.07 -13.16
N LYS A 31 -3.29 19.73 -13.02
CA LYS A 31 -4.43 19.01 -12.41
C LYS A 31 -4.84 19.56 -11.05
N SER A 32 -3.89 19.71 -10.13
CA SER A 32 -4.18 20.20 -8.78
C SER A 32 -4.60 21.67 -8.78
N THR A 33 -4.08 22.48 -9.72
CA THR A 33 -4.53 23.86 -9.92
C THR A 33 -5.98 23.91 -10.36
N ARG A 34 -6.37 23.08 -11.34
CA ARG A 34 -7.75 22.94 -11.79
C ARG A 34 -8.66 22.48 -10.64
N LEU A 35 -8.26 21.45 -9.90
CA LEU A 35 -8.99 20.94 -8.75
C LEU A 35 -9.27 22.04 -7.71
N THR A 36 -8.25 22.83 -7.33
CA THR A 36 -8.41 23.92 -6.36
C THR A 36 -9.18 25.11 -6.94
N GLY A 37 -9.02 25.41 -8.22
CA GLY A 37 -9.70 26.52 -8.89
C GLY A 37 -11.18 26.26 -9.09
N GLU A 38 -11.58 25.02 -9.36
CA GLU A 38 -13.00 24.64 -9.40
C GLU A 38 -13.63 24.69 -8.00
N ALA A 39 -12.90 24.28 -6.96
CA ALA A 39 -13.39 24.20 -5.59
C ALA A 39 -13.91 25.52 -5.01
N ILE A 40 -13.31 26.67 -5.33
CA ILE A 40 -13.73 27.98 -4.79
C ILE A 40 -15.07 28.46 -5.33
N HIS A 41 -15.56 27.86 -6.41
CA HIS A 41 -16.81 28.22 -7.07
C HIS A 41 -17.96 27.25 -6.76
N ILE A 42 -17.68 26.16 -6.04
CA ILE A 42 -18.69 25.16 -5.69
C ILE A 42 -19.43 25.61 -4.42
N PRO A 43 -20.76 25.75 -4.44
CA PRO A 43 -21.54 26.04 -3.23
C PRO A 43 -21.55 24.83 -2.29
N GLY A 44 -21.64 25.07 -0.97
CA GLY A 44 -21.69 24.01 0.03
C GLY A 44 -20.31 23.64 0.60
N VAL A 45 -20.19 22.40 1.10
CA VAL A 45 -18.97 21.90 1.74
C VAL A 45 -18.12 21.14 0.74
N VAL A 46 -16.88 21.58 0.55
CA VAL A 46 -15.88 20.95 -0.31
C VAL A 46 -14.77 20.35 0.56
N VAL A 47 -14.40 19.09 0.34
CA VAL A 47 -13.25 18.43 0.99
C VAL A 47 -12.17 18.18 -0.05
N ILE A 48 -11.01 18.80 0.11
CA ILE A 48 -9.82 18.54 -0.70
C ILE A 48 -8.85 17.70 0.13
N ALA A 49 -8.55 16.50 -0.35
CA ALA A 49 -7.62 15.60 0.30
C ALA A 49 -6.31 15.47 -0.50
N ALA A 50 -5.17 15.50 0.19
CA ALA A 50 -3.83 15.34 -0.40
C ALA A 50 -3.00 14.27 0.34
N PRO A 51 -1.94 13.70 -0.26
CA PRO A 51 -1.17 12.61 0.33
C PRO A 51 -0.38 13.01 1.58
N ARG A 52 0.02 14.28 1.70
CA ARG A 52 0.95 14.75 2.73
C ARG A 52 0.54 16.10 3.31
N ILE A 53 1.03 16.40 4.51
CA ILE A 53 0.71 17.62 5.27
C ILE A 53 1.26 18.88 4.59
N ASP A 54 2.48 18.82 4.08
CA ASP A 54 3.08 19.93 3.33
C ASP A 54 2.23 20.32 2.11
N LEU A 55 1.75 19.33 1.36
CA LEU A 55 0.87 19.55 0.21
C LEU A 55 -0.53 20.04 0.62
N VAL A 56 -1.03 19.64 1.79
CA VAL A 56 -2.26 20.21 2.38
C VAL A 56 -2.08 21.72 2.63
N GLU A 57 -0.96 22.12 3.21
CA GLU A 57 -0.67 23.55 3.47
C GLU A 57 -0.43 24.32 2.17
N GLU A 58 0.24 23.74 1.17
CA GLU A 58 0.38 24.33 -0.17
C GLU A 58 -0.98 24.59 -0.83
N HIS A 59 -1.91 23.62 -0.77
CA HIS A 59 -3.27 23.80 -1.30
C HIS A 59 -4.03 24.86 -0.52
N ALA A 60 -3.93 24.89 0.80
CA ALA A 60 -4.55 25.91 1.63
C ALA A 60 -4.03 27.31 1.29
N ALA A 61 -2.71 27.47 1.11
CA ALA A 61 -2.11 28.73 0.68
C ALA A 61 -2.59 29.16 -0.71
N ARG A 62 -2.64 28.22 -1.68
CA ARG A 62 -3.16 28.50 -3.02
C ARG A 62 -4.63 28.92 -3.01
N LEU A 63 -5.47 28.22 -2.26
CA LEU A 63 -6.88 28.55 -2.12
C LEU A 63 -7.07 29.93 -1.49
N ARG A 64 -6.29 30.29 -0.46
CA ARG A 64 -6.36 31.64 0.14
C ARG A 64 -6.04 32.72 -0.90
N ALA A 65 -4.99 32.54 -1.68
CA ALA A 65 -4.63 33.47 -2.75
C ALA A 65 -5.75 33.62 -3.80
N LEU A 66 -6.37 32.51 -4.22
CA LEU A 66 -7.50 32.54 -5.16
C LEU A 66 -8.75 33.21 -4.57
N ILE A 67 -9.02 33.01 -3.27
CA ILE A 67 -10.18 33.61 -2.60
C ILE A 67 -9.99 35.11 -2.37
N ASP A 68 -8.75 35.58 -2.19
CA ASP A 68 -8.46 37.00 -2.03
C ASP A 68 -8.81 37.82 -3.29
N GLU A 69 -8.87 37.17 -4.45
CA GLU A 69 -9.33 37.76 -5.73
C GLU A 69 -10.87 37.83 -5.84
N LEU A 70 -11.62 37.15 -4.97
CA LEU A 70 -13.09 37.12 -4.98
C LEU A 70 -13.70 38.27 -4.17
N ASP A 71 -14.95 38.62 -4.51
CA ASP A 71 -15.76 39.57 -3.76
C ASP A 71 -15.91 39.11 -2.29
N PRO A 72 -15.65 39.97 -1.28
CA PRO A 72 -15.70 39.61 0.13
C PRO A 72 -16.97 38.91 0.60
N SER A 73 -18.12 39.22 0.01
CA SER A 73 -19.40 38.60 0.40
C SER A 73 -19.56 37.15 -0.07
N SER A 74 -18.71 36.72 -1.00
CA SER A 74 -18.73 35.40 -1.66
C SER A 74 -17.55 34.50 -1.28
N ARG A 75 -16.72 34.92 -0.33
CA ARG A 75 -15.47 34.21 0.01
C ARG A 75 -15.78 32.93 0.80
N PRO A 76 -15.40 31.74 0.29
CA PRO A 76 -15.51 30.54 1.09
C PRO A 76 -14.60 30.60 2.32
N THR A 77 -15.02 29.94 3.39
CA THR A 77 -14.15 29.74 4.55
C THR A 77 -13.21 28.56 4.29
N ILE A 78 -11.92 28.70 4.55
CA ILE A 78 -10.96 27.57 4.48
C ILE A 78 -10.68 27.04 5.87
N GLN A 79 -10.83 25.73 6.05
CA GLN A 79 -10.44 25.02 7.27
C GLN A 79 -9.41 23.94 6.93
N VAL A 80 -8.21 24.06 7.48
CA VAL A 80 -7.16 23.05 7.34
C VAL A 80 -7.28 22.05 8.49
N ILE A 81 -7.25 20.75 8.21
CA ILE A 81 -7.36 19.69 9.23
C ILE A 81 -6.33 18.57 8.98
N HIS A 82 -5.30 18.48 9.82
CA HIS A 82 -4.33 17.37 9.84
C HIS A 82 -3.72 17.14 11.24
N SER A 83 -2.86 16.12 11.36
CA SER A 83 -2.35 15.61 12.64
C SER A 83 -1.33 16.50 13.34
N GLU A 84 -0.65 17.41 12.64
CA GLU A 84 0.38 18.29 13.22
C GLU A 84 -0.19 19.58 13.82
N GLN A 85 -1.49 19.82 13.67
CA GLN A 85 -2.14 20.96 14.29
C GLN A 85 -2.30 20.73 15.80
N SER A 86 -1.97 21.74 16.60
CA SER A 86 -2.10 21.76 18.06
C SER A 86 -3.56 21.86 18.57
N ALA A 87 -4.55 21.62 17.71
CA ALA A 87 -5.96 21.70 18.06
C ALA A 87 -6.42 20.48 18.88
N GLY A 88 -7.33 20.71 19.83
CA GLY A 88 -7.85 19.67 20.72
C GLY A 88 -8.64 18.58 19.98
N GLY A 89 -8.20 17.32 20.10
CA GLY A 89 -8.92 16.13 19.62
C GLY A 89 -8.35 15.48 18.36
N SER A 90 -8.84 14.27 18.08
CA SER A 90 -8.41 13.52 16.89
C SER A 90 -8.80 14.23 15.59
N VAL A 91 -8.00 14.00 14.54
CA VAL A 91 -8.25 14.49 13.18
C VAL A 91 -9.64 14.07 12.70
N ASP A 92 -10.00 12.80 12.91
CA ASP A 92 -11.32 12.24 12.58
C ASP A 92 -12.47 13.00 13.26
N ARG A 93 -12.36 13.29 14.57
CA ARG A 93 -13.37 14.05 15.31
C ARG A 93 -13.51 15.47 14.76
N ARG A 94 -12.39 16.16 14.51
CA ARG A 94 -12.37 17.53 13.99
C ARG A 94 -12.97 17.61 12.59
N LEU A 95 -12.62 16.65 11.72
CA LEU A 95 -13.13 16.58 10.36
C LEU A 95 -14.65 16.34 10.34
N ARG A 96 -15.17 15.37 11.10
CA ARG A 96 -16.63 15.15 11.22
C ARG A 96 -17.37 16.34 11.82
N ALA A 97 -16.77 17.02 12.80
CA ALA A 97 -17.39 18.21 13.39
C ALA A 97 -17.54 19.33 12.35
N ALA A 98 -16.50 19.56 11.53
CA ALA A 98 -16.53 20.54 10.45
C ALA A 98 -17.56 20.20 9.36
N LEU A 99 -17.70 18.91 9.01
CA LEU A 99 -18.67 18.44 8.02
C LEU A 99 -20.13 18.59 8.51
N ARG A 100 -20.40 18.29 9.78
CA ARG A 100 -21.77 18.33 10.34
C ARG A 100 -22.26 19.73 10.69
N ASN A 101 -21.36 20.62 11.10
CA ASN A 101 -21.67 21.97 11.53
C ASN A 101 -20.77 22.97 10.79
N PRO A 102 -21.00 23.17 9.48
CA PRO A 102 -20.19 24.10 8.71
C PRO A 102 -20.39 25.53 9.23
N VAL A 103 -19.28 26.23 9.46
CA VAL A 103 -19.28 27.61 10.00
C VAL A 103 -19.88 28.62 8.99
N ASN A 104 -19.85 28.28 7.71
CA ASN A 104 -20.31 29.10 6.60
C ASN A 104 -21.05 28.20 5.59
N PRO A 105 -22.10 28.69 4.89
CA PRO A 105 -22.71 27.98 3.76
C PRO A 105 -21.71 27.47 2.71
N GLN A 106 -20.57 28.14 2.53
CA GLN A 106 -19.48 27.70 1.67
C GLN A 106 -18.18 27.46 2.48
N LEU A 107 -17.82 26.19 2.65
CA LEU A 107 -16.68 25.75 3.46
C LEU A 107 -15.78 24.84 2.63
N ILE A 108 -14.49 25.15 2.57
CA ILE A 108 -13.46 24.30 1.97
C ILE A 108 -12.59 23.71 3.07
N ILE A 109 -12.67 22.39 3.24
CA ILE A 109 -11.83 21.64 4.16
C ILE A 109 -10.65 21.06 3.40
N VAL A 110 -9.43 21.38 3.82
CA VAL A 110 -8.20 20.79 3.25
C VAL A 110 -7.61 19.80 4.25
N THR A 111 -7.46 18.53 3.84
CA THR A 111 -7.05 17.45 4.73
C THR A 111 -6.18 16.40 4.05
N THR A 112 -5.75 15.38 4.79
CA THR A 112 -4.92 14.30 4.24
C THR A 112 -5.77 13.15 3.70
N HIS A 113 -5.23 12.36 2.76
CA HIS A 113 -5.82 11.09 2.31
C HIS A 113 -6.17 10.18 3.49
N ALA A 114 -5.28 10.07 4.47
CA ALA A 114 -5.50 9.23 5.65
C ALA A 114 -6.75 9.64 6.44
N ALA A 115 -7.02 10.94 6.55
CA ALA A 115 -8.20 11.47 7.21
C ALA A 115 -9.48 11.22 6.39
N LEU A 116 -9.44 11.50 5.07
CA LEU A 116 -10.56 11.25 4.16
C LEU A 116 -10.96 9.77 4.16
N MET A 117 -9.99 8.85 4.10
CA MET A 117 -10.23 7.40 4.12
C MET A 117 -10.71 6.86 5.49
N GLY A 118 -10.80 7.73 6.50
CA GLY A 118 -11.43 7.44 7.79
C GLY A 118 -12.92 7.77 7.84
N LEU A 119 -13.41 8.61 6.91
CA LEU A 119 -14.81 9.03 6.83
C LEU A 119 -15.69 7.94 6.23
N GLY A 120 -16.83 7.67 6.85
CA GLY A 120 -17.86 6.80 6.28
C GLY A 120 -18.66 7.50 5.19
N GLU A 121 -19.51 6.75 4.50
CA GLU A 121 -20.40 7.30 3.45
C GLU A 121 -21.35 8.35 4.00
N GLU A 122 -21.82 8.16 5.24
CA GLU A 122 -22.70 9.09 5.97
C GLU A 122 -21.99 10.39 6.36
N ASP A 123 -20.67 10.37 6.46
CA ASP A 123 -19.89 11.56 6.86
C ASP A 123 -19.71 12.52 5.68
N VAL A 124 -19.77 12.03 4.43
CA VAL A 124 -19.55 12.81 3.20
C VAL A 124 -20.82 13.04 2.39
N ASP A 125 -21.99 12.69 2.95
CA ASP A 125 -23.29 12.85 2.31
C ASP A 125 -23.52 14.31 1.89
N GLY A 126 -23.78 14.53 0.60
CA GLY A 126 -24.00 15.87 0.04
C GLY A 126 -22.77 16.79 -0.05
N CYS A 127 -21.58 16.34 0.36
CA CYS A 127 -20.34 17.11 0.25
C CYS A 127 -19.71 16.97 -1.16
N HIS A 128 -18.89 17.92 -1.58
CA HIS A 128 -18.06 17.78 -2.79
C HIS A 128 -16.67 17.29 -2.38
N VAL A 129 -16.14 16.24 -3.02
CA VAL A 129 -14.84 15.66 -2.65
C VAL A 129 -13.86 15.77 -3.80
N GLY A 130 -12.72 16.42 -3.55
CA GLY A 130 -11.55 16.46 -4.41
C GLY A 130 -10.39 15.66 -3.80
N ILE A 131 -9.79 14.77 -4.58
CA ILE A 131 -8.62 13.97 -4.18
C ILE A 131 -7.45 14.35 -5.07
N ASP A 132 -6.34 14.80 -4.49
CA ASP A 132 -5.11 15.11 -5.22
C ASP A 132 -4.08 13.98 -5.04
N GLU A 133 -3.61 13.42 -6.15
CA GLU A 133 -2.87 12.16 -6.24
C GLU A 133 -3.67 10.91 -5.83
N ILE A 134 -3.15 9.73 -6.15
CA ILE A 134 -3.81 8.45 -5.80
C ILE A 134 -3.60 8.15 -4.31
N PRO A 135 -4.64 7.76 -3.55
CA PRO A 135 -4.46 7.40 -2.13
C PRO A 135 -3.61 6.15 -1.93
N GLU A 136 -2.33 6.32 -1.60
CA GLU A 136 -1.32 5.23 -1.50
C GLU A 136 -1.69 4.11 -0.53
N THR A 137 -2.36 4.43 0.58
CA THR A 137 -2.74 3.45 1.61
C THR A 137 -4.16 2.93 1.42
N ALA A 138 -4.79 3.17 0.27
CA ALA A 138 -6.12 2.64 0.00
C ALA A 138 -6.14 1.11 0.00
N ILE A 139 -5.10 0.47 -0.54
CA ILE A 139 -4.95 -0.98 -0.55
C ILE A 139 -3.65 -1.35 0.17
N VAL A 140 -3.76 -2.09 1.27
CA VAL A 140 -2.62 -2.52 2.08
C VAL A 140 -2.76 -3.99 2.42
N ALA A 141 -1.66 -4.73 2.41
CA ALA A 141 -1.58 -6.09 2.93
C ALA A 141 -0.26 -6.28 3.67
N ASP A 142 -0.30 -7.12 4.72
CA ASP A 142 0.88 -7.46 5.50
C ASP A 142 0.67 -8.80 6.25
N GLU A 143 1.70 -9.30 6.89
CA GLU A 143 1.67 -10.48 7.74
C GLU A 143 2.16 -10.18 9.16
N ILE A 144 1.43 -10.63 10.17
CA ILE A 144 1.75 -10.35 11.57
C ILE A 144 1.76 -11.61 12.44
N GLY A 145 2.75 -11.71 13.33
CA GLY A 145 2.79 -12.75 14.36
C GLY A 145 1.98 -12.33 15.57
N LEU A 146 0.99 -13.14 15.97
CA LEU A 146 0.07 -12.85 17.08
C LEU A 146 0.19 -13.82 18.25
N GLY A 147 1.32 -14.56 18.33
CA GLY A 147 1.51 -15.64 19.30
C GLY A 147 1.18 -15.28 20.76
N ALA A 148 1.56 -14.07 21.21
CA ALA A 148 1.26 -13.58 22.57
C ALA A 148 0.05 -12.62 22.63
N SER A 149 -0.28 -11.97 21.52
CA SER A 149 -1.21 -10.82 21.50
C SER A 149 -2.60 -11.16 20.96
N TRP A 150 -2.82 -12.39 20.49
CA TRP A 150 -4.13 -12.83 20.01
C TRP A 150 -5.26 -12.69 21.06
N PRO A 151 -5.06 -12.86 22.40
CA PRO A 151 -6.17 -12.70 23.35
C PRO A 151 -6.67 -11.25 23.40
N MET A 152 -5.75 -10.29 23.25
CA MET A 152 -6.08 -8.87 23.14
C MET A 152 -6.88 -8.59 21.86
N MET A 153 -6.49 -9.21 20.75
CA MET A 153 -7.25 -9.11 19.49
C MET A 153 -8.66 -9.70 19.64
N ALA A 154 -8.80 -10.85 20.31
CA ALA A 154 -10.08 -11.51 20.59
C ALA A 154 -10.99 -10.70 21.50
N ALA A 155 -10.42 -10.02 22.50
CA ALA A 155 -11.19 -9.14 23.37
C ALA A 155 -11.75 -7.92 22.63
N ARG A 156 -11.08 -7.47 21.56
CA ARG A 156 -11.36 -6.20 20.89
C ARG A 156 -12.14 -6.33 19.59
N TYR A 157 -11.96 -7.41 18.85
CA TYR A 157 -12.49 -7.55 17.50
C TYR A 157 -13.25 -8.85 17.32
N ASP A 158 -14.40 -8.74 16.66
CA ASP A 158 -15.11 -9.89 16.13
C ASP A 158 -14.59 -10.22 14.73
N LEU A 159 -14.67 -11.52 14.39
CA LEU A 159 -14.37 -12.05 13.07
C LEU A 159 -15.64 -12.58 12.45
N THR A 160 -15.99 -12.06 11.27
CA THR A 160 -17.15 -12.53 10.50
C THR A 160 -16.68 -13.06 9.15
N PRO A 161 -17.23 -14.18 8.63
CA PRO A 161 -16.83 -14.68 7.32
C PRO A 161 -16.97 -13.60 6.24
N SER A 162 -15.92 -13.41 5.43
CA SER A 162 -15.97 -12.51 4.29
C SER A 162 -16.62 -13.20 3.08
N ARG A 163 -16.70 -12.51 1.94
CA ARG A 163 -17.15 -13.11 0.67
C ARG A 163 -16.12 -14.09 0.11
N GLU A 164 -14.86 -13.92 0.44
CA GLU A 164 -13.78 -14.79 -0.04
C GLU A 164 -13.54 -15.93 0.96
N PRO A 165 -13.59 -17.20 0.52
CA PRO A 165 -13.33 -18.34 1.40
C PRO A 165 -11.97 -18.22 2.10
N GLY A 166 -11.94 -18.48 3.41
CA GLY A 166 -10.73 -18.41 4.23
C GLY A 166 -10.36 -17.02 4.74
N TRP A 167 -11.09 -15.98 4.33
CA TRP A 167 -10.93 -14.62 4.84
C TRP A 167 -12.09 -14.22 5.74
N PHE A 168 -11.77 -13.51 6.81
CA PHE A 168 -12.72 -13.07 7.82
C PHE A 168 -12.59 -11.56 8.01
N ARG A 169 -13.72 -10.86 7.93
CA ARG A 169 -13.81 -9.43 8.17
C ARG A 169 -13.63 -9.14 9.66
N LEU A 170 -12.74 -8.20 9.91
CA LEU A 170 -12.42 -7.67 11.21
C LEU A 170 -13.36 -6.50 11.53
N SER A 171 -14.11 -6.59 12.62
CA SER A 171 -14.96 -5.50 13.11
C SER A 171 -14.71 -5.23 14.58
N LEU A 172 -14.69 -3.96 14.96
CA LEU A 172 -14.58 -3.57 16.37
C LEU A 172 -15.81 -4.05 17.14
N ARG A 173 -15.61 -4.70 18.29
CA ARG A 173 -16.73 -5.12 19.14
C ARG A 173 -17.44 -3.89 19.72
N PRO A 174 -18.77 -3.93 19.92
CA PRO A 174 -19.50 -2.80 20.50
C PRO A 174 -19.03 -2.40 21.90
N ASP A 175 -18.52 -3.37 22.68
CA ASP A 175 -18.02 -3.19 24.04
C ASP A 175 -16.50 -2.93 24.11
N ALA A 176 -15.81 -2.87 22.96
CA ALA A 176 -14.37 -2.63 22.92
C ALA A 176 -14.04 -1.23 23.43
N LYS A 177 -13.26 -1.14 24.51
CA LYS A 177 -12.75 0.13 25.04
C LYS A 177 -11.88 0.84 24.01
N ALA A 178 -11.94 2.15 23.88
CA ALA A 178 -11.00 2.88 23.03
C ALA A 178 -9.56 2.67 23.56
N ILE A 179 -8.61 2.36 22.67
CA ILE A 179 -7.19 2.32 23.01
C ILE A 179 -6.54 3.55 22.39
N GLY A 180 -5.81 4.31 23.21
CA GLY A 180 -5.06 5.48 22.75
C GLY A 180 -3.85 5.06 21.90
N LEU A 181 -3.40 5.93 21.00
CA LEU A 181 -2.18 5.68 20.22
C LEU A 181 -0.94 5.38 21.09
N PRO A 182 -0.70 6.07 22.24
CA PRO A 182 0.42 5.72 23.12
C PRO A 182 0.35 4.29 23.63
N GLN A 183 -0.84 3.84 24.05
CA GLN A 183 -1.07 2.46 24.50
C GLN A 183 -0.82 1.46 23.35
N LEU A 184 -1.21 1.78 22.12
CA LEU A 184 -0.92 0.91 20.96
C LEU A 184 0.57 0.82 20.62
N LEU A 185 1.33 1.90 20.86
CA LEU A 185 2.77 1.93 20.61
C LEU A 185 3.56 1.23 21.72
N ASP A 186 3.08 1.33 22.96
CA ASP A 186 3.73 0.76 24.15
C ASP A 186 3.46 -0.75 24.31
N ASP A 187 2.27 -1.23 23.96
CA ASP A 187 1.81 -2.53 24.48
C ASP A 187 2.17 -3.74 23.60
N VAL A 188 2.32 -3.59 22.27
CA VAL A 188 2.79 -4.69 21.40
C VAL A 188 3.29 -4.11 20.07
N GLY A 189 4.61 -4.13 19.83
CA GLY A 189 5.34 -3.93 18.56
C GLY A 189 4.68 -3.09 17.44
N CYS A 190 5.42 -2.10 16.90
CA CYS A 190 5.01 -1.21 15.79
C CYS A 190 4.26 -1.88 14.62
N SER A 191 4.43 -3.19 14.41
CA SER A 191 3.69 -4.00 13.44
C SER A 191 2.15 -4.03 13.64
N LEU A 192 1.61 -3.95 14.87
CA LEU A 192 0.15 -4.02 15.08
C LEU A 192 -0.56 -2.68 14.87
N THR A 193 0.16 -1.56 15.02
CA THR A 193 -0.42 -0.21 14.96
C THR A 193 -1.14 0.04 13.63
N ALA A 194 -0.58 -0.45 12.52
CA ALA A 194 -1.18 -0.32 11.20
C ALA A 194 -2.54 -1.03 11.11
N LEU A 195 -2.60 -2.30 11.55
CA LEU A 195 -3.82 -3.09 11.55
C LEU A 195 -4.90 -2.42 12.42
N HIS A 196 -4.56 -2.03 13.65
CA HIS A 196 -5.50 -1.38 14.56
C HIS A 196 -6.08 -0.09 13.97
N ARG A 197 -5.21 0.78 13.43
CA ARG A 197 -5.63 2.06 12.82
C ARG A 197 -6.59 1.83 11.66
N LEU A 198 -6.31 0.84 10.81
CA LEU A 198 -7.15 0.54 9.64
C LEU A 198 -8.46 -0.14 10.05
N ALA A 199 -8.43 -1.04 11.04
CA ALA A 199 -9.60 -1.74 11.56
C ALA A 199 -10.61 -0.82 12.25
N THR A 200 -10.17 0.35 12.72
CA THR A 200 -11.05 1.38 13.30
C THR A 200 -11.67 2.31 12.26
N SER A 201 -11.25 2.25 10.99
CA SER A 201 -11.87 3.07 9.93
C SER A 201 -13.24 2.52 9.56
N ARG A 202 -14.20 3.43 9.31
CA ARG A 202 -15.56 3.09 8.88
C ARG A 202 -15.70 2.84 7.39
N ALA A 203 -14.77 3.37 6.60
CA ALA A 203 -14.80 3.26 5.14
C ALA A 203 -13.94 2.12 4.58
N ARG A 204 -13.30 1.34 5.46
CA ARG A 204 -12.38 0.29 5.06
C ARG A 204 -12.96 -1.08 5.34
N ILE A 205 -12.74 -1.98 4.40
CA ILE A 205 -12.88 -3.41 4.65
C ILE A 205 -11.51 -3.90 5.11
N VAL A 206 -11.44 -4.44 6.33
CA VAL A 206 -10.23 -5.08 6.87
C VAL A 206 -10.52 -6.56 7.09
N GLU A 207 -9.65 -7.42 6.56
CA GLU A 207 -9.84 -8.87 6.57
C GLU A 207 -8.56 -9.57 7.00
N VAL A 208 -8.72 -10.72 7.67
CA VAL A 208 -7.63 -11.59 8.15
C VAL A 208 -7.85 -13.03 7.69
N ASP A 209 -6.78 -13.82 7.58
CA ASP A 209 -6.82 -15.21 7.12
C ASP A 209 -6.92 -16.25 8.26
N VAL A 210 -7.61 -15.89 9.35
CA VAL A 210 -7.88 -16.78 10.50
C VAL A 210 -9.37 -16.75 10.85
N ALA A 211 -9.94 -17.92 11.12
CA ALA A 211 -11.35 -18.07 11.48
C ALA A 211 -11.61 -17.82 12.97
N SER A 212 -10.62 -18.10 13.81
CA SER A 212 -10.60 -17.80 15.24
C SER A 212 -9.29 -17.13 15.61
N TRP A 213 -9.34 -16.21 16.59
CA TRP A 213 -8.13 -15.63 17.16
C TRP A 213 -7.24 -16.67 17.85
N ASP A 214 -7.80 -17.78 18.34
CA ASP A 214 -7.00 -18.88 18.90
C ASP A 214 -5.98 -19.42 17.88
N ASP A 215 -6.35 -19.47 16.59
CA ASP A 215 -5.48 -19.93 15.50
C ASP A 215 -4.30 -18.97 15.27
N ALA A 216 -4.49 -17.68 15.58
CA ALA A 216 -3.44 -16.67 15.50
C ALA A 216 -2.37 -16.83 16.60
N GLY A 217 -2.73 -17.48 17.72
CA GLY A 217 -1.83 -17.78 18.84
C GLY A 217 -0.87 -18.94 18.60
N VAL A 218 -1.03 -19.65 17.48
CA VAL A 218 -0.23 -20.82 17.16
C VAL A 218 1.23 -20.42 16.87
N ILE A 219 2.18 -21.05 17.57
CA ILE A 219 3.63 -20.76 17.41
C ILE A 219 4.05 -20.86 15.94
N GLY A 220 4.68 -19.78 15.45
CA GLY A 220 5.16 -19.67 14.07
C GLY A 220 4.08 -19.32 13.04
N ARG A 221 2.79 -19.27 13.40
CA ARG A 221 1.74 -18.77 12.50
C ARG A 221 1.89 -17.26 12.36
N ARG A 222 1.95 -16.81 11.10
CA ARG A 222 1.71 -15.40 10.75
C ARG A 222 0.29 -15.28 10.22
N VAL A 223 -0.45 -14.31 10.76
CA VAL A 223 -1.76 -13.93 10.26
C VAL A 223 -1.56 -12.96 9.12
N ARG A 224 -2.05 -13.32 7.94
CA ARG A 224 -2.10 -12.42 6.79
C ARG A 224 -3.32 -11.55 6.95
N TRP A 225 -3.17 -10.28 6.65
CA TRP A 225 -4.28 -9.34 6.67
C TRP A 225 -4.23 -8.40 5.47
N ARG A 226 -5.40 -7.88 5.10
CA ARG A 226 -5.55 -6.89 4.04
C ARG A 226 -6.55 -5.82 4.44
N SER A 227 -6.33 -4.61 3.98
CA SER A 227 -7.24 -3.48 4.08
C SER A 227 -7.51 -2.93 2.69
N ILE A 228 -8.79 -2.80 2.36
CA ILE A 228 -9.26 -2.28 1.08
C ILE A 228 -10.17 -1.08 1.33
N TRP A 229 -9.77 0.06 0.80
CA TRP A 229 -10.57 1.26 0.63
C TRP A 229 -10.80 1.47 -0.87
N THR A 230 -11.99 1.91 -1.25
CA THR A 230 -12.35 2.21 -2.64
C THR A 230 -13.07 3.55 -2.71
N LEU A 231 -13.15 4.13 -3.91
CA LEU A 231 -13.93 5.35 -4.13
C LEU A 231 -15.43 5.14 -3.80
N GLY A 232 -15.90 3.89 -3.74
CA GLY A 232 -17.27 3.55 -3.35
C GLY A 232 -17.63 3.96 -1.91
N ALA A 233 -16.63 4.18 -1.05
CA ALA A 233 -16.83 4.75 0.29
C ALA A 233 -17.28 6.22 0.26
N LEU A 234 -17.18 6.88 -0.89
CA LEU A 234 -17.55 8.28 -1.10
C LEU A 234 -18.81 8.42 -1.95
N ARG A 235 -19.56 7.34 -2.22
CA ARG A 235 -20.64 7.33 -3.22
C ARG A 235 -21.83 8.24 -2.91
N ARG A 236 -21.96 8.71 -1.67
CA ARG A 236 -23.00 9.64 -1.21
C ARG A 236 -22.61 11.11 -1.33
N CYS A 237 -21.38 11.40 -1.75
CA CYS A 237 -20.97 12.78 -1.95
C CYS A 237 -21.69 13.38 -3.18
N ALA A 238 -21.88 14.71 -3.20
CA ALA A 238 -22.54 15.42 -4.29
C ALA A 238 -21.73 15.41 -5.58
N SER A 239 -20.40 15.41 -5.48
CA SER A 239 -19.50 15.21 -6.63
C SER A 239 -18.15 14.65 -6.17
N LEU A 240 -17.51 13.85 -7.01
CA LEU A 240 -16.19 13.29 -6.76
C LEU A 240 -15.24 13.63 -7.90
N THR A 241 -14.12 14.27 -7.58
CA THR A 241 -13.04 14.58 -8.52
C THR A 241 -11.72 14.02 -8.00
N LEU A 242 -10.93 13.40 -8.87
CA LEU A 242 -9.62 12.84 -8.55
C LEU A 242 -8.57 13.34 -9.54
N ALA A 243 -7.56 14.07 -9.05
CA ALA A 243 -6.41 14.48 -9.82
C ALA A 243 -5.31 13.42 -9.70
N ALA A 244 -5.02 12.69 -10.78
CA ALA A 244 -3.96 11.68 -10.77
C ALA A 244 -3.20 11.62 -12.10
N ALA A 245 -1.91 11.36 -12.04
CA ALA A 245 -1.10 11.14 -13.24
C ALA A 245 -1.44 9.82 -13.95
N GLY A 246 -1.74 8.76 -13.19
CA GLY A 246 -2.08 7.44 -13.73
C GLY A 246 -3.14 6.70 -12.91
N TYR A 247 -4.42 7.04 -13.07
CA TYR A 247 -5.51 6.36 -12.36
C TYR A 247 -5.81 4.97 -12.92
N LEU A 248 -5.95 4.85 -14.25
CA LEU A 248 -6.22 3.58 -14.91
C LEU A 248 -5.09 2.60 -14.60
N SER A 249 -5.44 1.36 -14.26
CA SER A 249 -4.52 0.29 -13.80
C SER A 249 -3.90 0.50 -12.41
N SER A 250 -4.23 1.58 -11.69
CA SER A 250 -3.83 1.69 -10.27
C SER A 250 -4.58 0.68 -9.40
N LEU A 251 -4.02 0.33 -8.24
CA LEU A 251 -4.71 -0.56 -7.29
C LEU A 251 -6.08 -0.01 -6.86
N VAL A 252 -6.21 1.31 -6.76
CA VAL A 252 -7.49 1.99 -6.43
C VAL A 252 -8.50 1.81 -7.54
N ASP A 253 -8.08 1.89 -8.80
CA ASP A 253 -8.94 1.63 -9.95
C ASP A 253 -9.43 0.18 -9.99
N HIS A 254 -8.52 -0.80 -9.82
CA HIS A 254 -8.91 -2.21 -9.72
C HIS A 254 -9.88 -2.48 -8.55
N ALA A 255 -9.58 -1.94 -7.36
CA ALA A 255 -10.45 -2.10 -6.20
C ALA A 255 -11.82 -1.42 -6.40
N THR A 256 -11.85 -0.24 -7.02
CA THR A 256 -13.09 0.50 -7.30
C THR A 256 -13.93 -0.20 -8.37
N ARG A 257 -13.34 -0.62 -9.49
CA ARG A 257 -14.03 -1.41 -10.53
C ARG A 257 -14.59 -2.70 -9.95
N ARG A 258 -13.80 -3.38 -9.12
CA ARG A 258 -14.24 -4.59 -8.44
C ARG A 258 -15.38 -4.31 -7.49
N ALA A 259 -15.32 -3.26 -6.67
CA ALA A 259 -16.38 -2.94 -5.70
C ALA A 259 -17.67 -2.41 -6.34
N GLY A 260 -17.59 -1.83 -7.55
CA GLY A 260 -18.74 -1.20 -8.20
C GLY A 260 -19.17 0.11 -7.53
N GLY A 261 -20.33 0.63 -7.92
CA GLY A 261 -20.92 1.84 -7.33
C GLY A 261 -20.29 3.18 -7.73
N VAL A 262 -19.24 3.17 -8.57
CA VAL A 262 -18.58 4.38 -9.08
C VAL A 262 -18.36 4.26 -10.59
N ARG A 263 -18.82 5.25 -11.36
CA ARG A 263 -18.49 5.42 -12.78
C ARG A 263 -17.27 6.31 -12.89
N ILE A 264 -16.30 5.93 -13.72
CA ILE A 264 -15.08 6.72 -13.95
C ILE A 264 -15.23 7.48 -15.26
N GLU A 265 -14.96 8.78 -15.23
CA GLU A 265 -14.87 9.65 -16.40
C GLU A 265 -13.49 10.31 -16.43
N MET A 266 -12.74 10.14 -17.52
CA MET A 266 -11.39 10.67 -17.65
C MET A 266 -11.44 12.01 -18.38
N VAL A 267 -10.84 13.05 -17.77
CA VAL A 267 -10.71 14.38 -18.37
C VAL A 267 -9.23 14.73 -18.47
N GLN A 268 -8.73 14.91 -19.69
CA GLN A 268 -7.34 15.33 -19.90
C GLN A 268 -7.14 16.78 -19.47
N VAL A 269 -6.07 17.04 -18.72
CA VAL A 269 -5.70 18.36 -18.20
C VAL A 269 -4.26 18.66 -18.56
N GLY A 270 -4.06 19.87 -19.10
CA GLY A 270 -2.76 20.46 -19.39
C GLY A 270 -2.64 20.89 -20.85
N PRO A 271 -1.89 21.97 -21.12
CA PRO A 271 -1.55 22.31 -22.49
C PRO A 271 -0.67 21.21 -23.10
N PRO A 272 -0.71 21.02 -24.43
CA PRO A 272 0.24 20.15 -25.11
C PRO A 272 1.68 20.66 -24.86
N ARG A 273 2.65 19.72 -24.86
CA ARG A 273 4.07 20.07 -24.84
C ARG A 273 4.43 20.90 -26.08
N THR A 274 5.34 21.86 -25.91
CA THR A 274 5.83 22.73 -26.99
C THR A 274 7.29 22.47 -27.36
N GLY A 275 8.09 21.87 -26.48
CA GLY A 275 9.40 21.32 -26.83
C GLY A 275 9.34 19.82 -27.11
N GLN A 276 10.48 19.17 -27.39
CA GLN A 276 10.71 17.72 -27.23
C GLN A 276 12.14 17.45 -26.73
N PRO A 277 12.36 16.94 -25.48
CA PRO A 277 13.70 16.63 -24.99
C PRO A 277 14.24 15.37 -25.64
N GLN A 278 15.57 15.25 -25.65
CA GLN A 278 16.27 14.01 -25.99
C GLN A 278 16.48 13.20 -24.72
N ILE A 279 15.60 12.23 -24.44
CA ILE A 279 15.63 11.43 -23.22
C ILE A 279 16.49 10.19 -23.45
N ARG A 280 17.50 9.99 -22.60
CA ARG A 280 18.38 8.82 -22.57
C ARG A 280 18.19 8.05 -21.27
N ILE A 281 17.67 6.83 -21.37
CA ILE A 281 17.45 5.95 -20.22
C ILE A 281 18.58 4.92 -20.16
N HIS A 282 19.46 5.09 -19.19
CA HIS A 282 20.57 4.23 -18.87
C HIS A 282 20.15 3.10 -17.92
N TYR A 283 20.52 1.86 -18.22
CA TYR A 283 20.34 0.72 -17.32
C TYR A 283 21.63 -0.04 -17.08
N TYR A 284 21.78 -0.64 -15.90
CA TYR A 284 23.03 -1.30 -15.52
C TYR A 284 23.00 -2.81 -15.64
N ALA A 285 21.85 -3.45 -15.42
CA ALA A 285 21.73 -4.91 -15.37
C ALA A 285 20.71 -5.45 -16.38
N ARG A 286 20.96 -6.65 -16.93
CA ARG A 286 19.98 -7.39 -17.74
C ARG A 286 18.99 -8.19 -16.89
N HIS A 287 19.29 -8.37 -15.60
CA HIS A 287 18.46 -9.11 -14.67
C HIS A 287 17.66 -8.15 -13.77
N ALA A 288 16.49 -8.57 -13.32
CA ALA A 288 15.64 -7.77 -12.44
C ALA A 288 16.29 -7.51 -11.07
N GLY A 289 16.30 -6.25 -10.64
CA GLY A 289 16.65 -5.84 -9.28
C GLY A 289 15.51 -6.12 -8.28
N SER A 290 15.81 -6.25 -6.99
CA SER A 290 14.78 -6.25 -5.94
C SER A 290 15.41 -5.98 -4.58
N THR A 291 14.67 -5.41 -3.64
CA THR A 291 15.16 -5.15 -2.28
C THR A 291 15.76 -6.40 -1.62
N ALA A 292 15.10 -7.56 -1.75
CA ALA A 292 15.62 -8.83 -1.24
C ALA A 292 16.91 -9.31 -1.93
N TRP A 293 17.11 -8.95 -3.21
CA TRP A 293 18.33 -9.31 -3.94
C TRP A 293 19.49 -8.43 -3.48
N TRP A 294 19.26 -7.12 -3.38
CA TRP A 294 20.30 -6.17 -2.96
C TRP A 294 20.70 -6.29 -1.49
N ALA A 295 19.84 -6.86 -0.64
CA ALA A 295 20.17 -7.19 0.75
C ALA A 295 21.12 -8.40 0.88
N GLY A 296 21.22 -9.24 -0.16
CA GLY A 296 22.12 -10.39 -0.23
C GLY A 296 23.21 -10.18 -1.28
N ASP A 297 23.40 -11.17 -2.14
CA ASP A 297 24.46 -11.19 -3.16
C ASP A 297 24.42 -9.99 -4.13
N GLY A 298 23.27 -9.35 -4.28
CA GLY A 298 23.09 -8.18 -5.13
C GLY A 298 23.71 -6.89 -4.61
N CYS A 299 24.25 -6.87 -3.38
CA CYS A 299 24.87 -5.68 -2.81
C CYS A 299 26.09 -5.22 -3.63
N ALA A 300 26.86 -6.17 -4.18
CA ALA A 300 28.01 -5.88 -5.04
C ALA A 300 27.60 -5.12 -6.31
N CYS A 301 26.42 -5.43 -6.87
CA CYS A 301 25.88 -4.70 -8.01
C CYS A 301 25.58 -3.24 -7.66
N VAL A 302 24.97 -2.99 -6.49
CA VAL A 302 24.67 -1.64 -6.02
C VAL A 302 25.95 -0.83 -5.81
N VAL A 303 26.99 -1.45 -5.22
CA VAL A 303 28.30 -0.81 -5.05
C VAL A 303 28.93 -0.45 -6.39
N ALA A 304 28.82 -1.33 -7.40
CA ALA A 304 29.34 -1.06 -8.74
C ALA A 304 28.63 0.12 -9.42
N ILE A 305 27.30 0.20 -9.29
CA ILE A 305 26.52 1.35 -9.77
C ILE A 305 26.97 2.64 -9.08
N ALA A 306 27.10 2.62 -7.75
CA ALA A 306 27.54 3.79 -6.99
C ALA A 306 28.93 4.28 -7.43
N LYS A 307 29.89 3.36 -7.60
CA LYS A 307 31.24 3.67 -8.11
C LYS A 307 31.21 4.24 -9.53
N HIS A 308 30.36 3.71 -10.40
CA HIS A 308 30.21 4.22 -11.76
C HIS A 308 29.69 5.67 -11.74
N LEU A 309 28.58 5.92 -11.04
CA LEU A 309 27.99 7.26 -10.93
C LEU A 309 28.96 8.29 -10.32
N GLU A 310 29.74 7.87 -9.32
CA GLU A 310 30.82 8.67 -8.72
C GLU A 310 31.93 8.98 -9.74
N ALA A 311 32.42 7.96 -10.47
CA ALA A 311 33.47 8.11 -11.47
C ALA A 311 33.05 9.00 -12.65
N THR A 312 31.77 8.97 -13.03
CA THR A 312 31.21 9.85 -14.06
C THR A 312 30.88 11.25 -13.55
N GLN A 313 31.13 11.54 -12.27
CA GLN A 313 30.76 12.79 -11.61
C GLN A 313 29.28 13.13 -11.84
N PHE A 314 28.38 12.18 -11.56
CA PHE A 314 26.95 12.34 -11.80
C PHE A 314 26.41 13.65 -11.19
N LYS A 315 25.75 14.47 -12.02
CA LYS A 315 25.15 15.77 -11.65
C LYS A 315 23.64 15.76 -11.86
N GLY A 316 22.92 15.28 -10.86
CA GLY A 316 21.47 15.21 -10.89
C GLY A 316 20.89 15.01 -9.51
N TYR A 317 19.60 14.72 -9.43
CA TYR A 317 18.95 14.29 -8.20
C TYR A 317 18.82 12.78 -8.19
N TRP A 318 18.79 12.18 -7.00
CA TRP A 318 18.80 10.73 -6.90
C TRP A 318 17.95 10.20 -5.75
N SER A 319 17.54 8.94 -5.88
CA SER A 319 16.83 8.22 -4.84
C SER A 319 17.07 6.71 -4.95
N SER A 320 16.87 6.00 -3.85
CA SER A 320 16.93 4.54 -3.79
C SER A 320 16.00 3.99 -2.71
N ASN A 321 15.82 2.66 -2.64
CA ASN A 321 15.22 2.08 -1.43
C ASN A 321 16.09 2.39 -0.20
N SER A 322 15.45 2.54 0.96
CA SER A 322 16.13 2.88 2.22
C SER A 322 17.23 1.89 2.60
N SER A 323 17.06 0.60 2.28
CA SER A 323 18.05 -0.45 2.57
C SER A 323 19.35 -0.34 1.77
N ILE A 324 19.34 0.39 0.65
CA ILE A 324 20.52 0.58 -0.21
C ILE A 324 20.99 2.03 -0.30
N ARG A 325 20.26 2.96 0.34
CA ARG A 325 20.65 4.36 0.48
C ARG A 325 22.10 4.54 0.98
N PRO A 326 22.61 3.78 1.98
CA PRO A 326 23.98 3.96 2.47
C PRO A 326 25.08 3.75 1.43
N TYR A 327 24.79 3.08 0.30
CA TYR A 327 25.77 2.89 -0.77
C TYR A 327 25.97 4.14 -1.64
N PHE A 328 25.00 5.06 -1.66
CA PHE A 328 25.01 6.26 -2.49
C PHE A 328 25.22 7.54 -1.66
N ALA A 329 24.69 7.57 -0.43
CA ALA A 329 24.79 8.71 0.46
C ALA A 329 26.25 9.13 0.70
N GLY A 330 26.55 10.41 0.46
CA GLY A 330 27.90 10.96 0.58
C GLY A 330 28.85 10.68 -0.59
N ARG A 331 28.43 9.91 -1.60
CA ARG A 331 29.20 9.66 -2.84
C ARG A 331 28.67 10.43 -4.04
N LEU A 332 27.35 10.59 -4.11
CA LEU A 332 26.71 11.33 -5.19
C LEU A 332 26.50 12.79 -4.78
N GLU A 333 26.86 13.69 -5.69
CA GLU A 333 26.48 15.10 -5.59
C GLU A 333 24.98 15.27 -5.90
N GLY A 334 24.40 16.38 -5.45
CA GLY A 334 22.99 16.71 -5.69
C GLY A 334 22.02 16.20 -4.62
N PRO A 335 20.73 16.57 -4.72
CA PRO A 335 19.77 16.32 -3.68
C PRO A 335 19.34 14.85 -3.64
N GLU A 336 19.52 14.23 -2.47
CA GLU A 336 18.86 12.97 -2.14
C GLU A 336 17.36 13.23 -1.94
N CYS A 337 16.55 12.47 -2.67
CA CYS A 337 15.10 12.59 -2.67
C CYS A 337 14.43 11.36 -2.06
N SER A 338 13.22 11.53 -1.54
CA SER A 338 12.33 10.39 -1.29
C SER A 338 11.98 9.70 -2.62
N PRO A 339 11.84 8.37 -2.69
CA PRO A 339 11.33 7.68 -3.88
C PRO A 339 9.97 8.22 -4.33
N ARG A 340 9.16 8.69 -3.37
CA ARG A 340 7.84 9.26 -3.61
C ARG A 340 7.89 10.77 -3.47
N LEU A 341 7.97 11.44 -4.61
CA LEU A 341 8.05 12.90 -4.72
C LEU A 341 6.70 13.48 -5.15
N SER A 342 5.68 13.43 -4.29
CA SER A 342 4.42 14.15 -4.55
C SER A 342 4.65 15.67 -4.48
N GLY A 343 4.01 16.44 -5.37
CA GLY A 343 3.95 17.91 -5.27
C GLY A 343 5.22 18.73 -5.59
N THR A 344 6.44 18.21 -5.42
CA THR A 344 7.66 19.06 -5.52
C THR A 344 7.93 19.62 -6.92
N ASN A 345 8.37 20.88 -6.96
CA ASN A 345 8.86 21.60 -8.14
C ASN A 345 10.34 22.02 -8.02
N ALA A 346 11.00 21.73 -6.88
CA ALA A 346 12.37 22.17 -6.62
C ALA A 346 13.44 21.50 -7.51
N LEU A 347 13.07 20.43 -8.22
CA LEU A 347 14.01 19.64 -9.02
C LEU A 347 14.00 19.99 -10.51
N ARG A 348 13.17 20.97 -10.88
CA ARG A 348 12.86 21.30 -12.27
C ARG A 348 14.06 21.76 -13.10
N ASP A 349 15.13 22.22 -12.46
CA ASP A 349 16.34 22.68 -13.16
C ASP A 349 17.36 21.57 -13.41
N HIS A 350 17.11 20.35 -12.91
CA HIS A 350 18.02 19.22 -13.14
C HIS A 350 17.76 18.57 -14.49
N GLU A 351 18.83 18.29 -15.23
CA GLU A 351 18.81 17.63 -16.54
C GLU A 351 19.17 16.13 -16.44
N SER A 352 19.42 15.61 -15.25
CA SER A 352 19.64 14.19 -15.04
C SER A 352 19.10 13.69 -13.69
N CYS A 353 18.79 12.40 -13.62
CA CYS A 353 18.37 11.75 -12.39
C CYS A 353 18.82 10.29 -12.30
N ALA A 354 19.02 9.78 -11.07
CA ALA A 354 19.33 8.38 -10.82
C ALA A 354 18.34 7.77 -9.83
N PHE A 355 17.68 6.67 -10.23
CA PHE A 355 16.65 6.03 -9.43
C PHE A 355 16.85 4.51 -9.36
N ILE A 356 17.61 4.08 -8.35
CA ILE A 356 17.88 2.66 -8.09
C ILE A 356 16.84 2.15 -7.10
N TYR A 357 15.70 1.75 -7.63
CA TYR A 357 14.49 1.50 -6.84
C TYR A 357 13.80 0.21 -7.25
N SER A 358 13.19 -0.46 -6.28
CA SER A 358 12.24 -1.53 -6.52
C SER A 358 11.09 -1.53 -5.50
N ALA A 359 9.88 -1.75 -6.03
CA ALA A 359 8.65 -1.90 -5.25
C ALA A 359 7.79 -3.05 -5.78
N LYS A 360 8.45 -4.14 -6.16
CA LYS A 360 7.82 -5.37 -6.66
C LYS A 360 6.93 -6.02 -5.59
N ALA A 361 5.98 -6.83 -6.06
CA ALA A 361 5.12 -7.62 -5.19
C ALA A 361 5.95 -8.42 -4.18
N THR A 362 5.53 -8.33 -2.93
CA THR A 362 6.04 -9.11 -1.81
C THR A 362 5.12 -10.31 -1.57
N ARG A 363 5.55 -11.23 -0.70
CA ARG A 363 4.70 -12.35 -0.27
C ARG A 363 3.38 -11.89 0.36
N ALA A 364 3.42 -10.79 1.11
CA ALA A 364 2.22 -10.22 1.73
C ALA A 364 1.19 -9.77 0.69
N ASP A 365 1.63 -9.36 -0.50
CA ASP A 365 0.74 -8.89 -1.56
C ASP A 365 -0.13 -10.00 -2.15
N ALA A 366 0.19 -11.29 -1.92
CA ALA A 366 -0.68 -12.40 -2.30
C ALA A 366 -2.12 -12.19 -1.82
N ALA A 367 -2.28 -11.64 -0.61
CA ALA A 367 -3.58 -11.34 -0.04
C ALA A 367 -4.43 -10.38 -0.87
N ILE A 368 -3.82 -9.36 -1.49
CA ILE A 368 -4.52 -8.37 -2.33
C ILE A 368 -4.58 -8.81 -3.79
N ILE A 369 -3.59 -9.56 -4.27
CA ILE A 369 -3.57 -10.18 -5.60
C ILE A 369 -4.80 -11.08 -5.74
N ASP A 370 -5.02 -11.97 -4.77
CA ASP A 370 -6.19 -12.85 -4.75
C ASP A 370 -7.49 -12.04 -4.59
N ALA A 371 -7.50 -11.07 -3.66
CA ALA A 371 -8.67 -10.24 -3.36
C ALA A 371 -9.18 -9.49 -4.58
N LEU A 372 -8.26 -8.94 -5.37
CA LEU A 372 -8.54 -8.00 -6.44
C LEU A 372 -8.39 -8.64 -7.83
N GLN A 373 -8.01 -9.93 -7.90
CA GLN A 373 -7.73 -10.68 -9.12
C GLN A 373 -6.67 -9.99 -9.99
N LEU A 374 -5.55 -9.64 -9.35
CA LEU A 374 -4.43 -8.97 -10.00
C LEU A 374 -3.39 -9.97 -10.46
N ASP A 375 -2.55 -9.57 -11.41
CA ASP A 375 -1.25 -10.18 -11.67
C ASP A 375 -0.17 -9.50 -10.80
N PRO A 376 0.91 -10.19 -10.38
CA PRO A 376 2.11 -9.53 -9.88
C PRO A 376 2.59 -8.31 -10.69
N ASP A 377 2.41 -8.32 -12.01
CA ASP A 377 2.72 -7.20 -12.88
C ASP A 377 1.83 -5.97 -12.67
N ASP A 378 0.58 -6.12 -12.22
CA ASP A 378 -0.28 -4.99 -11.83
C ASP A 378 0.26 -4.30 -10.58
N ILE A 379 0.74 -5.07 -9.59
CA ILE A 379 1.38 -4.52 -8.39
C ILE A 379 2.63 -3.74 -8.77
N ARG A 380 3.46 -4.31 -9.67
CA ARG A 380 4.67 -3.65 -10.16
C ARG A 380 4.31 -2.37 -10.94
N ALA A 381 3.34 -2.42 -11.84
CA ALA A 381 2.91 -1.26 -12.61
C ALA A 381 2.44 -0.12 -11.68
N ALA A 382 1.60 -0.45 -10.69
CA ALA A 382 1.02 0.52 -9.78
C ALA A 382 1.98 1.09 -8.73
N ARG A 383 3.05 0.36 -8.38
CA ARG A 383 4.01 0.79 -7.33
C ARG A 383 5.37 1.16 -7.89
N GLU A 384 6.01 0.26 -8.66
CA GLU A 384 7.36 0.50 -9.16
C GLU A 384 7.34 1.42 -10.38
N ASP A 385 6.55 1.09 -11.40
CA ASP A 385 6.58 1.85 -12.66
C ASP A 385 5.98 3.25 -12.49
N GLU A 386 4.99 3.43 -11.59
CA GLU A 386 4.43 4.74 -11.23
C GLU A 386 5.40 5.59 -10.43
N ASP A 387 6.03 5.04 -9.38
CA ASP A 387 7.03 5.78 -8.62
C ASP A 387 8.19 6.21 -9.54
N ILE A 388 8.65 5.33 -10.45
CA ILE A 388 9.69 5.67 -11.43
C ILE A 388 9.24 6.81 -12.35
N LEU A 389 8.06 6.70 -12.99
CA LEU A 389 7.58 7.74 -13.89
C LEU A 389 7.44 9.09 -13.17
N GLN A 390 6.84 9.09 -11.97
CA GLN A 390 6.67 10.30 -11.19
C GLN A 390 7.99 10.91 -10.76
N PHE A 391 9.00 10.10 -10.40
CA PHE A 391 10.31 10.56 -10.00
C PHE A 391 11.07 11.20 -11.16
N VAL A 392 11.15 10.53 -12.31
CA VAL A 392 11.96 11.03 -13.45
C VAL A 392 11.37 12.27 -14.10
N THR A 393 10.04 12.45 -14.00
CA THR A 393 9.34 13.64 -14.53
C THR A 393 9.35 14.83 -13.57
N ARG A 394 10.18 14.83 -12.51
CA ARG A 394 10.40 16.00 -11.64
C ARG A 394 11.50 16.94 -12.12
N GLY A 395 12.41 16.47 -12.98
CA GLY A 395 13.46 17.27 -13.59
C GLY A 395 12.98 18.22 -14.69
N ALA A 396 13.91 18.67 -15.52
CA ALA A 396 13.69 19.63 -16.60
C ALA A 396 12.60 19.22 -17.59
N ILE A 397 12.42 17.92 -17.84
CA ILE A 397 11.39 17.41 -18.76
C ILE A 397 9.95 17.74 -18.32
N ARG A 398 9.75 18.12 -17.05
CA ARG A 398 8.47 18.63 -16.54
C ARG A 398 8.06 19.95 -17.19
N HIS A 399 9.03 20.77 -17.61
CA HIS A 399 8.74 22.01 -18.31
C HIS A 399 8.21 21.72 -19.72
N PRO A 400 7.00 22.16 -20.08
CA PRO A 400 6.42 21.86 -21.39
C PRO A 400 7.27 22.34 -22.58
N ALA A 401 8.06 23.39 -22.37
CA ALA A 401 8.94 23.99 -23.39
C ALA A 401 10.36 23.40 -23.41
N TYR A 402 10.75 22.53 -22.46
CA TYR A 402 12.09 21.98 -22.41
C TYR A 402 12.38 21.07 -23.61
N ALA A 403 13.49 21.31 -24.30
CA ALA A 403 13.91 20.58 -25.50
C ALA A 403 15.39 20.12 -25.43
N GLY A 404 16.01 20.19 -24.24
CA GLY A 404 17.39 19.78 -24.02
C GLY A 404 17.56 18.26 -23.84
N GLY A 405 18.78 17.84 -23.54
CA GLY A 405 19.08 16.43 -23.20
C GLY A 405 18.58 16.09 -21.80
N TYR A 406 18.18 14.84 -21.58
CA TYR A 406 17.80 14.39 -20.24
C TYR A 406 18.24 12.96 -19.97
N ASP A 407 19.09 12.77 -18.97
CA ASP A 407 19.68 11.47 -18.65
C ASP A 407 19.00 10.83 -17.42
N ILE A 408 18.53 9.59 -17.56
CA ILE A 408 17.84 8.83 -16.52
C ILE A 408 18.62 7.56 -16.25
N HIS A 409 19.00 7.30 -15.01
CA HIS A 409 19.67 6.05 -14.62
C HIS A 409 18.74 5.15 -13.80
N VAL A 410 18.43 3.95 -14.29
CA VAL A 410 17.62 2.93 -13.61
C VAL A 410 18.39 1.62 -13.46
N TYR A 411 17.92 0.69 -12.63
CA TYR A 411 18.68 -0.52 -12.31
C TYR A 411 18.75 -1.50 -13.51
N ASP A 412 17.61 -1.88 -14.08
CA ASP A 412 17.55 -2.94 -15.09
C ASP A 412 16.87 -2.56 -16.41
N ASP A 413 17.19 -3.34 -17.46
CA ASP A 413 16.64 -3.23 -18.81
C ASP A 413 15.10 -3.25 -18.84
N GLY A 414 14.50 -4.06 -17.97
CA GLY A 414 13.04 -4.15 -17.85
C GLY A 414 12.43 -2.83 -17.38
N GLN A 415 13.01 -2.21 -16.35
CA GLN A 415 12.60 -0.88 -15.88
C GLN A 415 12.78 0.17 -16.98
N ALA A 416 13.91 0.16 -17.67
CA ALA A 416 14.20 1.15 -18.71
C ALA A 416 13.20 1.07 -19.88
N LYS A 417 12.88 -0.13 -20.35
CA LYS A 417 11.89 -0.34 -21.43
C LYS A 417 10.49 0.10 -21.03
N ARG A 418 10.02 -0.30 -19.85
CA ARG A 418 8.69 0.13 -19.37
C ARG A 418 8.62 1.63 -19.18
N LEU A 419 9.69 2.25 -18.65
CA LEU A 419 9.76 3.69 -18.53
C LEU A 419 9.70 4.40 -19.89
N ARG A 420 10.46 3.91 -20.88
CA ARG A 420 10.40 4.42 -22.26
C ARG A 420 8.97 4.37 -22.79
N ASP A 421 8.31 3.23 -22.66
CA ASP A 421 6.94 3.04 -23.18
C ASP A 421 5.96 4.01 -22.50
N ARG A 422 6.11 4.24 -21.19
CA ARG A 422 5.28 5.21 -20.43
C ARG A 422 5.56 6.66 -20.79
N LEU A 423 6.82 7.03 -21.01
CA LEU A 423 7.18 8.37 -21.49
C LEU A 423 6.64 8.59 -22.91
N THR A 424 6.78 7.60 -23.79
CA THR A 424 6.21 7.66 -25.15
C THR A 424 4.69 7.84 -25.10
N ALA A 425 3.99 7.07 -24.26
CA ALA A 425 2.56 7.21 -24.06
C ALA A 425 2.15 8.56 -23.44
N ALA A 426 3.07 9.24 -22.74
CA ALA A 426 2.87 10.59 -22.21
C ALA A 426 3.23 11.71 -23.20
N GLY A 427 3.61 11.37 -24.44
CA GLY A 427 3.88 12.33 -25.52
C GLY A 427 5.34 12.80 -25.64
N TYR A 428 6.30 12.04 -25.11
CA TYR A 428 7.72 12.25 -25.36
C TYR A 428 8.17 11.44 -26.58
N ASP A 429 8.65 12.11 -27.62
CA ASP A 429 8.93 11.47 -28.92
C ASP A 429 10.34 10.88 -29.04
N ASP A 430 11.34 11.50 -28.39
CA ASP A 430 12.75 11.09 -28.46
C ASP A 430 13.20 10.44 -27.14
N VAL A 431 12.92 9.14 -27.01
CA VAL A 431 13.26 8.35 -25.82
C VAL A 431 14.06 7.11 -26.20
N THR A 432 15.33 7.09 -25.79
CA THR A 432 16.27 6.01 -26.08
C THR A 432 16.65 5.23 -24.83
N VAL A 433 17.04 3.96 -25.00
CA VAL A 433 17.46 3.07 -23.90
C VAL A 433 18.87 2.57 -24.21
N ALA A 434 19.79 2.72 -23.26
CA ALA A 434 21.20 2.34 -23.42
C ALA A 434 21.73 1.56 -22.20
N PRO A 435 22.49 0.47 -22.41
CA PRO A 435 23.19 -0.22 -21.32
C PRO A 435 24.42 0.57 -20.86
N ILE A 436 24.70 0.53 -19.56
CA ILE A 436 25.97 0.95 -18.97
C ILE A 436 26.84 -0.27 -18.71
N VAL A 437 27.69 -0.60 -19.67
CA VAL A 437 28.57 -1.78 -19.60
C VAL A 437 29.77 -1.54 -18.68
N GLU A 438 30.15 -0.28 -18.51
CA GLU A 438 31.30 0.21 -17.74
C GLU A 438 31.17 -0.08 -16.24
N ALA A 439 29.94 -0.23 -15.74
CA ALA A 439 29.69 -0.65 -14.37
C ALA A 439 30.04 -2.13 -14.12
N GLY A 440 30.24 -2.93 -15.17
CA GLY A 440 30.67 -4.33 -15.06
C GLY A 440 29.61 -5.29 -14.53
N ILE A 441 28.33 -4.90 -14.50
CA ILE A 441 27.24 -5.71 -13.93
C ILE A 441 26.16 -6.15 -14.94
N ALA A 442 26.32 -5.81 -16.22
CA ALA A 442 25.35 -6.13 -17.26
C ALA A 442 25.09 -7.64 -17.38
N ASP A 443 26.14 -8.45 -17.22
CA ASP A 443 26.13 -9.90 -17.40
C ASP A 443 26.09 -10.69 -16.08
N VAL A 444 25.89 -10.02 -14.94
CA VAL A 444 25.71 -10.71 -13.65
C VAL A 444 24.43 -11.55 -13.72
N VAL A 445 24.56 -12.86 -13.49
CA VAL A 445 23.42 -13.77 -13.48
C VAL A 445 22.90 -13.87 -12.05
N ARG A 446 21.66 -13.42 -11.85
CA ARG A 446 20.95 -13.63 -10.58
C ARG A 446 20.70 -15.13 -10.38
N PRO A 447 21.15 -15.74 -9.27
CA PRO A 447 20.81 -17.11 -8.95
C PRO A 447 19.28 -17.26 -8.96
N ARG A 448 18.79 -18.32 -9.61
CA ARG A 448 17.35 -18.65 -9.51
C ARG A 448 17.05 -18.84 -8.05
N SER A 449 16.15 -18.03 -7.51
CA SER A 449 15.64 -18.23 -6.15
C SER A 449 15.07 -19.64 -6.10
N GLY A 450 15.78 -20.55 -5.42
CA GLY A 450 15.22 -21.86 -5.15
C GLY A 450 13.88 -21.67 -4.44
N LYS A 451 12.87 -22.49 -4.77
CA LYS A 451 11.68 -22.59 -3.93
C LYS A 451 12.19 -22.93 -2.53
N SER A 452 12.22 -21.96 -1.61
CA SER A 452 12.61 -22.25 -0.23
C SER A 452 11.65 -23.34 0.25
N ALA A 453 12.15 -24.43 0.83
CA ALA A 453 11.31 -25.52 1.35
C ALA A 453 10.29 -25.05 2.41
N ASN A 454 10.45 -23.82 2.92
CA ASN A 454 9.55 -23.12 3.83
C ASN A 454 8.68 -22.05 3.15
N ALA A 455 8.58 -22.04 1.80
CA ALA A 455 7.72 -21.09 1.08
C ALA A 455 6.26 -21.28 1.48
N ASP A 456 5.83 -22.51 1.76
CA ASP A 456 4.50 -22.81 2.32
C ASP A 456 4.49 -22.78 3.86
N GLY A 457 5.31 -21.90 4.46
CA GLY A 457 5.61 -21.77 5.89
C GLY A 457 4.44 -21.43 6.84
N THR A 458 3.25 -21.94 6.57
CA THR A 458 2.17 -22.10 7.53
C THR A 458 1.55 -23.45 7.28
N ASP A 459 1.87 -24.44 8.12
CA ASP A 459 1.03 -25.63 8.30
C ASP A 459 -0.41 -25.11 8.53
N PRO A 460 -1.35 -25.29 7.58
CA PRO A 460 -2.68 -24.69 7.64
C PRO A 460 -3.51 -25.29 8.76
N ALA A 461 -2.98 -26.28 9.48
CA ALA A 461 -3.64 -26.90 10.60
C ALA A 461 -4.02 -25.89 11.68
N THR A 462 -5.32 -25.82 11.94
CA THR A 462 -5.96 -25.06 13.02
C THR A 462 -5.39 -25.45 14.38
N ALA A 463 -5.60 -24.61 15.40
CA ALA A 463 -5.22 -24.93 16.78
C ALA A 463 -5.81 -26.29 17.22
N ALA A 464 -7.06 -26.57 16.81
CA ALA A 464 -7.74 -27.84 17.06
C ALA A 464 -7.05 -29.03 16.39
N GLU A 465 -6.69 -28.91 15.11
CA GLU A 465 -6.00 -29.98 14.36
C GLU A 465 -4.61 -30.27 14.94
N ARG A 466 -3.87 -29.23 15.34
CA ARG A 466 -2.56 -29.38 15.99
C ARG A 466 -2.69 -30.00 17.38
N ALA A 467 -3.70 -29.62 18.16
CA ALA A 467 -3.99 -30.24 19.46
C ALA A 467 -4.31 -31.74 19.30
N GLN A 468 -5.11 -32.11 18.29
CA GLN A 468 -5.38 -33.52 17.97
C GLN A 468 -4.10 -34.27 17.54
N ARG A 469 -3.26 -33.65 16.69
CA ARG A 469 -1.99 -34.24 16.24
C ARG A 469 -1.02 -34.42 17.41
N LYS A 470 -0.95 -33.44 18.32
CA LYS A 470 -0.15 -33.53 19.55
C LYS A 470 -0.65 -34.66 20.44
N LYS A 471 -1.97 -34.75 20.68
CA LYS A 471 -2.58 -35.85 21.45
C LYS A 471 -2.29 -37.23 20.85
N LYS A 472 -2.37 -37.37 19.52
CA LYS A 472 -2.00 -38.61 18.82
C LYS A 472 -0.51 -38.94 18.99
N ARG A 473 0.39 -37.97 18.82
CA ARG A 473 1.84 -38.15 19.00
C ARG A 473 2.21 -38.47 20.44
N GLU A 474 1.58 -37.85 21.42
CA GLU A 474 1.77 -38.15 22.84
C GLU A 474 1.25 -39.54 23.20
N ALA A 475 0.08 -39.93 22.69
CA ALA A 475 -0.43 -41.28 22.85
C ALA A 475 0.51 -42.32 22.23
N GLU A 476 1.07 -42.05 21.05
CA GLU A 476 2.04 -42.92 20.39
C GLU A 476 3.37 -43.00 21.17
N ARG A 477 3.92 -41.85 21.60
CA ARG A 477 5.11 -41.81 22.47
C ARG A 477 4.87 -42.55 23.79
N GLY A 478 3.68 -42.41 24.38
CA GLY A 478 3.27 -43.14 25.57
C GLY A 478 3.15 -44.64 25.34
N ARG A 479 2.65 -45.08 24.18
CA ARG A 479 2.67 -46.50 23.77
C ARG A 479 4.11 -47.00 23.63
N ARG A 480 4.97 -46.30 22.88
CA ARG A 480 6.39 -46.67 22.72
C ARG A 480 7.13 -46.76 24.05
N ARG A 481 6.92 -45.81 24.96
CA ARG A 481 7.50 -45.83 26.31
C ARG A 481 7.03 -47.04 27.13
N ARG A 482 5.73 -47.37 27.09
CA ARG A 482 5.19 -48.54 27.79
C ARG A 482 5.72 -49.85 27.21
N THR A 483 5.82 -49.96 25.90
CA THR A 483 6.40 -51.14 25.23
C THR A 483 7.88 -51.28 25.62
N ALA A 484 8.68 -50.21 25.49
CA ALA A 484 10.10 -50.25 25.87
C ALA A 484 10.31 -50.57 27.36
N ALA A 485 9.49 -50.02 28.25
CA ALA A 485 9.53 -50.34 29.68
C ALA A 485 9.14 -51.81 29.95
N ARG A 486 8.14 -52.33 29.24
CA ARG A 486 7.74 -53.74 29.31
C ARG A 486 8.88 -54.65 28.85
N ASP A 487 9.48 -54.35 27.72
CA ASP A 487 10.56 -55.15 27.14
C ASP A 487 11.80 -55.11 28.03
N ALA A 488 12.11 -53.97 28.66
CA ALA A 488 13.17 -53.86 29.66
C ALA A 488 12.87 -54.69 30.92
N GLN A 489 11.63 -54.70 31.43
CA GLN A 489 11.22 -55.55 32.55
C GLN A 489 11.29 -57.04 32.22
N ILE A 490 10.95 -57.41 30.98
CA ILE A 490 11.07 -58.80 30.48
C ILE A 490 12.55 -59.20 30.43
N ALA A 491 13.42 -58.35 29.87
CA ALA A 491 14.86 -58.61 29.79
C ALA A 491 15.52 -58.71 31.19
N ALA A 492 15.06 -57.92 32.16
CA ALA A 492 15.51 -57.97 33.53
C ALA A 492 14.88 -59.11 34.37
N GLY A 493 14.00 -59.94 33.79
CA GLY A 493 13.33 -61.03 34.50
C GLY A 493 12.33 -60.60 35.58
N THR A 494 11.97 -59.32 35.63
CA THR A 494 11.11 -58.73 36.66
C THR A 494 9.67 -58.48 36.19
N TYR A 495 9.38 -58.76 34.92
CA TYR A 495 8.05 -58.58 34.36
C TYR A 495 7.02 -59.54 34.97
N ARG A 496 5.93 -58.99 35.51
CA ARG A 496 4.75 -59.76 35.98
C ARG A 496 3.56 -59.44 35.08
N PRO A 497 2.90 -60.45 34.48
CA PRO A 497 1.71 -60.21 33.67
C PRO A 497 0.59 -59.62 34.55
N PRO A 498 -0.28 -58.75 33.99
CA PRO A 498 -1.43 -58.23 34.73
C PRO A 498 -2.26 -59.39 35.29
N GLY A 499 -2.44 -59.40 36.62
CA GLY A 499 -3.22 -60.43 37.30
C GLY A 499 -4.66 -60.46 36.78
N ARG A 500 -5.21 -61.66 36.61
CA ARG A 500 -6.60 -61.87 36.18
C ARG A 500 -7.54 -61.15 37.16
N PRO A 501 -8.46 -60.28 36.71
CA PRO A 501 -9.38 -59.61 37.62
C PRO A 501 -10.17 -60.67 38.40
N ARG A 502 -10.20 -60.55 39.73
CA ARG A 502 -10.95 -61.44 40.61
C ARG A 502 -12.43 -61.33 40.21
N GLY A 503 -12.99 -62.42 39.70
CA GLY A 503 -14.43 -62.50 39.45
C GLY A 503 -15.18 -62.19 40.73
N GLN A 504 -16.09 -61.22 40.66
CA GLN A 504 -17.09 -61.02 41.70
C GLN A 504 -17.90 -62.31 41.81
N LEU A 505 -17.76 -63.01 42.94
CA LEU A 505 -18.71 -64.03 43.36
C LEU A 505 -20.01 -63.30 43.68
N THR A 506 -20.96 -63.39 42.75
CA THR A 506 -22.36 -63.07 43.00
C THR A 506 -22.91 -64.13 43.97
N ILE A 507 -23.43 -63.68 45.11
CA ILE A 507 -24.26 -64.49 46.01
C ILE A 507 -25.69 -64.44 45.49
#